data_AF-T2SCH6-F1
#
_entry.id   AF-T2SCH6-F1
#
_cell.length_a   1.000
_cell.length_b   1.000
_cell.length_c   1.000
_cell.angle_alpha   90.00
_cell.angle_beta   90.00
_cell.angle_gamma   90.00
#
_symmetry.space_group_name_H-M   'P 1'
#
loop_
_entity.id
_entity.type
_entity.pdbx_description
1 polymer ?
#
loop_
_entity_poly.entity_id
_entity_poly.type
_entity_poly.pdbx_seq_one_letter_code
_entity_poly.pdbx_strand_id
1 'polypeptide(L)'
;MHILGLALLFMANNASFYAAASMAYMLGAKHAFDADHIACIDNTIRKLTQQGKNAYGVGFYFSMGHSSVVILMTIVSAFAIAWAKEHTPMLEEVGG
;
A
#
# COMPACT_ATOMS: atom_id res chain seq x y z
N MET A 1 -2.96 3.88 10.13
CA MET A 1 -2.02 4.05 9.00
C MET A 1 -2.07 5.44 8.40
N HIS A 2 -3.23 5.94 7.94
CA HIS A 2 -3.33 7.29 7.37
C HIS A 2 -2.87 8.42 8.32
N ILE A 3 -3.26 8.35 9.60
CA ILE A 3 -2.83 9.35 10.61
C ILE A 3 -1.30 9.36 10.78
N LEU A 4 -0.69 8.17 10.83
CA LEU A 4 0.76 8.04 10.93
C LEU A 4 1.45 8.62 9.68
N GLY A 5 0.94 8.31 8.48
CA GLY A 5 1.46 8.86 7.23
C GLY A 5 1.35 10.39 7.15
N LEU A 6 0.22 10.96 7.58
CA LEU A 6 0.02 12.42 7.64
C LEU A 6 0.94 13.08 8.67
N ALA A 7 1.13 12.46 9.85
CA ALA A 7 2.06 12.95 10.86
C ALA A 7 3.51 12.95 10.34
N LEU A 8 3.95 11.86 9.70
CA LEU A 8 5.28 11.78 9.09
C LEU A 8 5.47 12.81 7.98
N LEU A 9 4.46 13.00 7.14
CA LEU A 9 4.50 14.00 6.06
C LEU A 9 4.61 15.43 6.61
N PHE A 10 3.83 15.74 7.65
CA PHE A 10 3.89 17.02 8.35
C PHE A 10 5.26 17.24 9.01
N MET A 11 5.82 16.21 9.65
CA MET A 11 7.16 16.26 10.25
C MET A 11 8.27 16.44 9.20
N ALA A 12 8.13 15.82 8.03
CA ALA A 12 9.12 15.91 6.96
C ALA A 12 9.17 17.32 6.33
N ASN A 13 8.04 18.03 6.31
CA ASN A 13 7.89 19.43 5.89
C ASN A 13 8.66 19.81 4.61
N ASN A 14 8.56 18.99 3.56
CA ASN A 14 9.26 19.20 2.29
C ASN A 14 8.29 19.08 1.10
N ALA A 15 8.35 20.04 0.18
CA ALA A 15 7.46 20.11 -1.00
C ALA A 15 7.46 18.82 -1.84
N SER A 16 8.63 18.20 -2.02
CA SER A 16 8.77 16.97 -2.80
C SER A 16 8.01 15.79 -2.17
N PHE A 17 7.99 15.70 -0.84
CA PHE A 17 7.24 14.65 -0.14
C PHE A 17 5.73 14.90 -0.19
N TYR A 18 5.26 16.15 -0.18
CA TYR A 18 3.84 16.46 -0.37
C TYR A 18 3.37 16.06 -1.77
N ALA A 19 4.16 16.34 -2.81
CA ALA A 19 3.86 15.91 -4.18
C ALA A 19 3.81 14.38 -4.29
N ALA A 20 4.85 13.68 -3.81
CA ALA A 20 4.89 12.21 -3.83
C ALA A 20 3.75 11.58 -3.03
N ALA A 21 3.43 12.10 -1.85
CA ALA A 21 2.33 11.62 -1.02
C ALA A 21 0.97 11.82 -1.70
N SER A 22 0.76 12.95 -2.38
CA SER A 22 -0.48 13.19 -3.12
C SER A 22 -0.67 12.19 -4.27
N MET A 23 0.39 11.93 -5.05
CA MET A 23 0.36 10.96 -6.14
C MET A 23 0.13 9.54 -5.62
N ALA A 24 0.87 9.15 -4.57
CA ALA A 24 0.70 7.86 -3.92
C ALA A 24 -0.72 7.67 -3.37
N TYR A 25 -1.32 8.72 -2.79
CA TYR A 25 -2.70 8.66 -2.30
C TYR A 25 -3.71 8.49 -3.45
N MET A 26 -3.57 9.21 -4.56
CA MET A 26 -4.46 9.07 -5.71
C MET A 26 -4.32 7.70 -6.39
N LEU A 27 -3.08 7.23 -6.60
CA LEU A 27 -2.82 5.93 -7.18
C LEU A 27 -3.30 4.79 -6.27
N GLY A 28 -3.09 4.92 -4.96
CA GLY A 28 -3.61 3.98 -3.97
C GLY A 28 -5.13 3.98 -3.91
N ALA A 29 -5.78 5.15 -3.96
CA ALA A 29 -7.23 5.25 -4.03
C ALA A 29 -7.78 4.57 -5.28
N LYS A 30 -7.17 4.79 -6.46
CA LYS A 30 -7.50 4.07 -7.69
C LYS A 30 -7.38 2.55 -7.50
N HIS A 31 -6.26 2.07 -6.95
CA HIS A 31 -6.02 0.65 -6.73
C HIS A 31 -7.04 0.02 -5.76
N ALA A 32 -7.51 0.77 -4.76
CA ALA A 32 -8.53 0.28 -3.83
C ALA A 32 -9.87 -0.04 -4.52
N PHE A 33 -10.17 0.57 -5.67
CA PHE A 33 -11.37 0.32 -6.47
C PHE A 33 -11.19 -0.74 -7.56
N ASP A 34 -10.03 -1.39 -7.64
CA ASP A 34 -9.83 -2.47 -8.59
C ASP A 34 -10.81 -3.65 -8.29
N ALA A 35 -11.29 -4.28 -9.36
CA ALA A 35 -12.40 -5.24 -9.28
C ALA A 35 -12.06 -6.49 -8.46
N ASP A 36 -10.78 -6.84 -8.34
CA ASP A 36 -10.30 -7.98 -7.55
C ASP A 36 -10.52 -7.78 -6.05
N HIS A 37 -10.33 -6.56 -5.54
CA HIS A 37 -10.60 -6.23 -4.14
C HIS A 37 -12.10 -6.37 -3.83
N ILE A 38 -12.95 -5.80 -4.70
CA ILE A 38 -14.41 -5.86 -4.56
C ILE A 38 -14.88 -7.33 -4.65
N ALA A 39 -14.41 -8.08 -5.65
CA ALA A 39 -14.80 -9.47 -5.86
C ALA A 39 -14.34 -10.40 -4.72
N CYS A 40 -13.16 -10.16 -4.14
CA CYS A 40 -12.66 -10.93 -3.01
C CYS A 40 -13.51 -10.72 -1.75
N ILE A 41 -13.82 -9.46 -1.43
CA ILE A 41 -14.68 -9.11 -0.29
C ILE A 41 -16.08 -9.69 -0.49
N ASP A 42 -16.69 -9.49 -1.66
CA ASP A 42 -18.03 -10.00 -1.97
C ASP A 42 -18.10 -11.52 -1.86
N ASN A 43 -17.16 -12.24 -2.48
CA ASN A 43 -17.12 -13.71 -2.41
C ASN A 43 -16.96 -14.20 -0.96
N THR A 44 -16.16 -13.53 -0.15
CA THR A 44 -15.97 -13.89 1.26
C THR A 44 -17.24 -13.66 2.08
N ILE A 45 -17.92 -12.51 1.88
CA ILE A 45 -19.20 -12.21 2.54
C ILE A 45 -20.27 -13.21 2.13
N ARG A 46 -20.39 -13.49 0.83
CA ARG A 46 -21.35 -14.46 0.30
C ARG A 46 -21.07 -15.86 0.83
N LYS A 47 -19.81 -16.27 0.91
CA LYS A 47 -19.40 -17.57 1.46
C LYS A 47 -19.76 -17.70 2.95
N LEU A 48 -19.46 -16.69 3.77
CA LEU A 48 -19.77 -16.71 5.20
C LEU A 48 -21.28 -16.70 5.44
N THR A 49 -22.02 -15.88 4.70
CA THR A 49 -23.49 -15.82 4.77
C THR A 49 -24.12 -17.15 4.38
N GLN A 50 -23.64 -17.80 3.31
CA GLN A 50 -24.10 -19.14 2.90
C GLN A 50 -23.82 -20.21 3.95
N GLN A 51 -22.78 -20.05 4.76
CA GLN A 51 -22.47 -20.94 5.88
C GLN A 51 -23.24 -20.60 7.17
N GLY A 52 -24.16 -19.62 7.13
CA GLY A 52 -24.86 -19.10 8.31
C GLY A 52 -23.93 -18.40 9.30
N LYS A 53 -22.71 -18.04 8.89
CA LYS A 53 -21.72 -17.35 9.72
C LYS A 53 -21.86 -15.84 9.56
N ASN A 54 -21.48 -15.14 10.62
CA ASN A 54 -21.44 -13.69 10.60
C ASN A 54 -20.31 -13.18 9.68
N ALA A 55 -20.65 -12.28 8.76
CA ALA A 55 -19.69 -11.68 7.81
C ALA A 55 -19.25 -10.25 8.20
N TYR A 56 -19.61 -9.76 9.39
CA TYR A 56 -19.17 -8.46 9.87
C TYR A 56 -17.64 -8.45 10.04
N GLY A 57 -17.03 -7.37 9.55
CA GLY A 57 -15.58 -7.16 9.67
C GLY A 57 -14.73 -7.76 8.55
N VAL A 58 -15.29 -8.46 7.56
CA VAL A 58 -14.52 -8.98 6.40
C VAL A 58 -13.71 -7.87 5.72
N GLY A 59 -14.34 -6.72 5.46
CA GLY A 59 -13.64 -5.58 4.85
C GLY A 59 -12.53 -5.00 5.73
N PHE A 60 -12.70 -5.03 7.06
CA PHE A 60 -11.67 -4.56 8.00
C PHE A 60 -10.44 -5.47 7.98
N TYR A 61 -10.64 -6.79 8.07
CA TYR A 61 -9.54 -7.76 7.99
C TYR A 61 -8.88 -7.78 6.62
N PHE A 62 -9.65 -7.62 5.53
CA PHE A 62 -9.11 -7.47 4.19
C PHE A 62 -8.18 -6.24 4.10
N SER A 63 -8.66 -5.08 4.56
CA SER A 63 -7.87 -3.84 4.55
C SER A 63 -6.60 -3.94 5.42
N MET A 64 -6.71 -4.53 6.61
CA MET A 64 -5.57 -4.74 7.51
C MET A 64 -4.52 -5.69 6.91
N GLY A 65 -4.96 -6.83 6.37
CA GLY A 65 -4.08 -7.82 5.74
C GLY A 65 -3.39 -7.26 4.51
N HIS A 66 -4.15 -6.66 3.59
CA HIS A 66 -3.61 -6.07 2.38
C HIS A 66 -2.61 -4.94 2.69
N SER A 67 -2.95 -4.03 3.62
CA SER A 67 -2.03 -2.96 4.04
C SER A 67 -0.72 -3.48 4.61
N SER A 68 -0.77 -4.60 5.35
CA SER A 68 0.43 -5.20 5.96
C SER A 68 1.39 -5.72 4.89
N VAL A 69 0.87 -6.37 3.84
CA VAL A 69 1.67 -6.85 2.70
C VAL A 69 2.30 -5.67 1.95
N VAL A 70 1.52 -4.61 1.68
CA VAL A 70 2.02 -3.42 0.97
C VAL A 70 3.16 -2.74 1.74
N ILE A 71 3.03 -2.58 3.05
CA ILE A 71 4.07 -1.97 3.89
C ILE A 71 5.33 -2.81 3.89
N LEU A 72 5.20 -4.13 4.06
CA LEU A 72 6.33 -5.05 4.03
C LEU A 72 7.04 -4.99 2.67
N MET A 73 6.29 -5.02 1.57
CA MET A 73 6.84 -4.88 0.22
C MET A 73 7.55 -3.53 0.02
N THR A 74 7.00 -2.45 0.59
CA THR A 74 7.62 -1.12 0.52
C THR A 74 8.97 -1.09 1.26
N ILE A 75 9.03 -1.66 2.47
CA ILE A 75 10.27 -1.75 3.26
C ILE A 75 11.32 -2.59 2.52
N VAL A 76 10.93 -3.78 2.04
CA VAL A 76 11.83 -4.66 1.28
C VAL A 76 12.35 -3.97 0.02
N SER A 77 11.48 -3.27 -0.71
CA SER A 77 11.87 -2.54 -1.91
C SER A 77 12.81 -1.38 -1.60
N ALA A 78 12.59 -0.66 -0.50
CA ALA A 78 13.50 0.41 -0.07
C ALA A 78 14.90 -0.13 0.23
N PHE A 79 15.00 -1.26 0.94
CA PHE A 79 16.27 -1.95 1.16
C PHE A 79 16.90 -2.45 -0.14
N ALA A 80 16.11 -3.03 -1.04
CA ALA A 80 16.59 -3.51 -2.34
C ALA A 80 17.17 -2.36 -3.18
N ILE A 81 16.50 -1.20 -3.21
CA ILE A 81 16.99 0.00 -3.91
C ILE A 81 18.26 0.53 -3.26
N ALA A 82 18.32 0.59 -1.92
CA ALA A 82 19.53 1.01 -1.21
C ALA A 82 20.73 0.11 -1.50
N TRP A 83 20.52 -1.21 -1.47
CA TRP A 83 21.55 -2.20 -1.80
C TRP A 83 21.99 -2.12 -3.27
N ALA A 84 21.03 -1.95 -4.19
CA ALA A 84 21.31 -1.82 -5.62
C ALA A 84 22.19 -0.58 -5.91
N LYS A 85 21.90 0.57 -5.27
CA LYS A 85 22.73 1.78 -5.40
C LYS A 85 24.19 1.54 -5.03
N GLU A 86 24.44 0.74 -3.99
CA GLU A 86 25.79 0.45 -3.51
C GLU A 86 26.56 -0.52 -4.43
N HIS A 87 25.86 -1.47 -5.07
CA HIS A 87 26.49 -2.56 -5.82
C HIS A 87 26.40 -2.44 -7.36
N THR A 88 25.70 -1.43 -7.89
CA THR A 88 25.55 -1.24 -9.34
C THR A 88 25.70 0.24 -9.76
N PRO A 89 26.91 0.83 -9.64
CA PRO A 89 27.16 2.24 -10.04
C PRO A 89 26.86 2.51 -11.52
N MET A 90 26.84 1.49 -12.37
CA MET A 90 26.48 1.60 -13.78
C MET A 90 25.00 2.00 -14.02
N LEU A 91 24.10 1.76 -13.05
CA LEU A 91 22.70 2.22 -13.12
C LEU A 91 22.57 3.72 -12.80
N GLU A 92 23.52 4.30 -12.07
CA GLU A 92 23.56 5.73 -11.75
C GLU A 92 24.00 6.56 -12.98
N GLU A 93 24.89 6.00 -13.80
CA GLU A 93 25.43 6.66 -15.01
C GLU A 93 24.41 6.73 -16.17
N VAL A 94 23.42 5.84 -16.21
CA VAL A 94 22.36 5.81 -17.26
C VAL A 94 21.03 6.37 -16.75
N GLY A 95 20.79 6.37 -15.43
CA GLY A 95 19.51 6.71 -14.81
C GLY A 95 19.29 8.18 -14.46
N GLY A 96 20.36 8.92 -14.11
CA GLY A 96 20.28 10.32 -13.64
C GLY A 96 19.76 10.47 -12.21
#